data_AF-A0A085FRH6-F1
#
_entry.id   AF-A0A085FRH6-F1
#
_cell.length_a   1.000
_cell.length_b   1.000
_cell.length_c   1.000
_cell.angle_alpha   90.00
_cell.angle_beta   90.00
_cell.angle_gamma   90.00
#
_symmetry.space_group_name_H-M   'P 1'
#
loop_
_entity.id
_entity.type
_entity.pdbx_description
1 polymer ?
#
loop_
_entity_poly.entity_id
_entity_poly.type
_entity_poly.pdbx_seq_one_letter_code
_entity_poly.pdbx_strand_id
1 'polypeptide(L)'
;MRSDFPMADSGGASLGVLWDRAGELARSLIAAFQAESDLVVGDNEPYRGGLPDALEVRQDLIATPEAAREWGIRLARIVPPCVAALNAAAIT
;
A
#
# COMPACT_ATOMS: atom_id res chain seq x y z
N MET A 1 -15.99 -4.25 10.97
CA MET A 1 -15.71 -3.16 11.93
C MET A 1 -14.54 -2.37 11.35
N ARG A 2 -14.77 -1.15 10.85
CA ARG A 2 -13.72 -0.25 10.36
C ARG A 2 -12.81 0.12 11.55
N SER A 3 -11.50 -0.04 11.42
CA SER A 3 -10.54 0.53 12.37
C SER A 3 -10.50 2.05 12.21
N ASP A 4 -10.07 2.76 13.26
CA ASP A 4 -9.81 4.21 13.27
C ASP A 4 -8.60 4.61 12.39
N PHE A 5 -8.33 3.86 11.32
CA PHE A 5 -7.35 4.21 10.31
C PHE A 5 -7.68 5.62 9.81
N PRO A 6 -6.74 6.58 9.86
CA PRO A 6 -7.07 7.99 9.72
C PRO A 6 -7.61 8.26 8.32
N MET A 7 -8.94 8.36 8.25
CA MET A 7 -9.68 8.45 7.00
C MET A 7 -9.79 9.88 6.47
N ALA A 8 -9.38 10.92 7.21
CA ALA A 8 -9.44 12.30 6.69
C ALA A 8 -8.58 13.36 7.41
N ASP A 9 -8.22 13.22 8.69
CA ASP A 9 -7.89 14.43 9.48
C ASP A 9 -6.40 14.63 9.83
N SER A 10 -5.50 13.72 9.44
CA SER A 10 -4.07 13.74 9.85
C SER A 10 -3.08 14.31 8.82
N GLY A 11 -3.56 14.84 7.68
CA GLY A 11 -2.74 15.61 6.73
C GLY A 11 -1.88 14.81 5.72
N GLY A 12 -1.79 13.48 5.82
CA GLY A 12 -1.08 12.62 4.86
C GLY A 12 -2.00 11.83 3.93
N ALA A 13 -1.51 11.47 2.73
CA ALA A 13 -2.22 10.58 1.81
C ALA A 13 -2.22 9.14 2.36
N SER A 14 -3.33 8.40 2.24
CA SER A 14 -3.46 7.08 2.87
C SER A 14 -3.43 5.92 1.87
N LEU A 15 -2.71 4.84 2.21
CA LEU A 15 -2.64 3.58 1.47
C LEU A 15 -2.82 2.38 2.41
N GLY A 16 -3.74 1.48 2.09
CA GLY A 16 -3.88 0.18 2.76
C GLY A 16 -3.13 -0.91 2.00
N VAL A 17 -2.38 -1.75 2.70
CA VAL A 17 -1.85 -3.02 2.18
C VAL A 17 -2.68 -4.14 2.77
N LEU A 18 -3.54 -4.74 1.95
CA LEU A 18 -4.44 -5.82 2.33
C LEU A 18 -3.83 -7.14 1.89
N TRP A 19 -3.76 -8.11 2.80
CA TRP A 19 -3.14 -9.40 2.49
C TRP A 19 -3.68 -10.54 3.36
N ASP A 20 -3.63 -11.75 2.79
CA ASP A 20 -3.96 -13.00 3.48
C ASP A 20 -2.77 -13.97 3.43
N ARG A 21 -2.40 -14.42 2.22
CA ARG A 21 -1.33 -15.42 2.05
C ARG A 21 0.01 -14.83 1.65
N ALA A 22 0.03 -13.67 1.02
CA ALA A 22 1.25 -13.03 0.51
C ALA A 22 2.02 -12.23 1.58
N GLY A 23 2.21 -12.79 2.78
CA GLY A 23 2.72 -12.05 3.93
C GLY A 23 4.14 -11.49 3.78
N GLU A 24 5.03 -12.17 3.05
CA GLU A 24 6.38 -11.66 2.80
C GLU A 24 6.39 -10.48 1.83
N LEU A 25 5.60 -10.57 0.75
CA LEU A 25 5.41 -9.46 -0.18
C LEU A 25 4.77 -8.27 0.54
N ALA A 26 3.73 -8.52 1.34
CA ALA A 26 3.02 -7.49 2.08
C ALA A 26 3.94 -6.75 3.04
N ARG A 27 4.75 -7.46 3.84
CA ARG A 27 5.74 -6.82 4.72
C ARG A 27 6.76 -5.97 3.96
N SER A 28 7.23 -6.45 2.81
CA SER A 28 8.15 -5.70 1.94
C SER A 28 7.51 -4.42 1.42
N LEU A 29 6.27 -4.51 0.92
CA LEU A 29 5.51 -3.36 0.44
C LEU A 29 5.21 -2.36 1.57
N ILE A 30 4.76 -2.82 2.74
CA ILE A 30 4.50 -1.96 3.91
C ILE A 30 5.77 -1.17 4.28
N ALA A 31 6.91 -1.84 4.41
CA ALA A 31 8.17 -1.18 4.74
C ALA A 31 8.57 -0.15 3.67
N ALA A 32 8.40 -0.48 2.39
CA ALA A 32 8.76 0.41 1.29
C ALA A 32 7.83 1.64 1.21
N PHE A 33 6.52 1.49 1.44
CA PHE A 33 5.60 2.61 1.47
C PHE A 33 5.74 3.47 2.73
N GLN A 34 6.12 2.89 3.87
CA GLN A 34 6.39 3.65 5.11
C GLN A 34 7.62 4.57 5.00
N ALA A 35 8.49 4.35 4.00
CA ALA A 35 9.59 5.26 3.70
C ALA A 35 9.12 6.56 3.00
N GLU A 36 7.90 6.59 2.45
CA GLU A 36 7.31 7.81 1.89
C GLU A 36 6.73 8.67 3.02
N SER A 37 7.38 9.79 3.34
CA SER A 37 7.03 10.63 4.48
C SER A 37 5.66 11.30 4.40
N ASP A 38 5.07 11.36 3.20
CA ASP A 38 3.73 11.91 2.94
C ASP A 38 2.61 10.86 3.02
N LEU A 39 2.94 9.59 3.29
CA LEU A 39 1.98 8.50 3.37
C LEU A 39 1.67 8.05 4.80
N VAL A 40 0.38 7.78 5.04
CA VAL A 40 -0.07 6.91 6.12
C VAL A 40 -0.33 5.52 5.54
N VAL A 41 0.38 4.51 6.04
CA VAL A 41 0.31 3.13 5.54
C VAL A 41 -0.39 2.22 6.54
N GLY A 42 -1.44 1.54 6.10
CA GLY A 42 -2.19 0.57 6.89
C GLY A 42 -1.79 -0.87 6.58
N ASP A 43 -1.61 -1.70 7.60
CA ASP A 43 -1.41 -3.15 7.49
C ASP A 43 -2.74 -3.86 7.80
N ASN A 44 -3.42 -4.39 6.78
CA ASN A 44 -4.80 -4.88 6.92
C ASN A 44 -5.70 -3.84 7.63
N GLU A 45 -5.58 -2.60 7.16
CA GLU A 45 -6.40 -1.47 7.57
C GLU A 45 -6.85 -0.72 6.31
N PRO A 46 -8.09 -0.22 6.27
CA PRO A 46 -9.10 -0.12 7.34
C PRO A 46 -9.90 -1.41 7.63
N TYR A 47 -9.62 -2.49 6.90
CA TYR A 47 -10.34 -3.76 7.00
C TYR A 47 -9.50 -4.84 7.66
N ARG A 48 -10.03 -5.47 8.71
CA ARG A 48 -9.35 -6.54 9.42
C ARG A 48 -9.28 -7.84 8.61
N GLY A 49 -8.17 -8.06 7.89
CA GLY A 49 -7.68 -9.34 7.35
C GLY A 49 -8.64 -10.11 6.42
N GLY A 50 -8.13 -11.15 5.75
CA GLY A 50 -8.95 -12.07 4.95
C GLY A 50 -9.53 -11.49 3.65
N LEU A 51 -8.98 -10.36 3.18
CA LEU A 51 -9.30 -9.77 1.90
C LEU A 51 -8.29 -10.25 0.83
N PRO A 52 -8.67 -10.23 -0.47
CA PRO A 52 -7.74 -10.52 -1.55
C PRO A 52 -6.50 -9.62 -1.46
N ASP A 53 -5.32 -10.19 -1.74
CA ASP A 53 -4.05 -9.47 -1.71
C ASP A 53 -4.13 -8.23 -2.64
N ALA A 54 -4.12 -7.03 -2.05
CA ALA A 54 -4.42 -5.79 -2.77
C ALA A 54 -3.77 -4.56 -2.13
N LEU A 55 -3.56 -3.55 -2.96
CA LEU A 55 -3.25 -2.18 -2.54
C LEU A 55 -4.53 -1.34 -2.61
N GLU A 56 -4.88 -0.65 -1.53
CA GLU A 56 -6.06 0.18 -1.43
C GLU A 56 -5.66 1.66 -1.32
N VAL A 57 -6.07 2.47 -2.30
CA VAL A 57 -5.91 3.93 -2.29
C VAL A 57 -7.27 4.59 -2.11
N ARG A 58 -7.35 5.65 -1.30
CA ARG A 58 -8.59 6.40 -1.07
C ARG A 58 -9.05 7.08 -2.37
N GLN A 59 -10.34 7.00 -2.69
CA GLN A 59 -10.89 7.44 -4.00
C GLN A 59 -10.67 8.94 -4.28
N ASP A 60 -10.75 9.79 -3.27
CA ASP A 60 -10.47 11.23 -3.39
C ASP A 60 -9.02 11.54 -3.76
N LEU A 61 -8.06 10.68 -3.37
CA LEU A 61 -6.65 10.82 -3.71
C LEU A 61 -6.35 10.49 -5.18
N ILE A 62 -7.32 9.95 -5.90
CA ILE A 62 -7.25 9.63 -7.33
C ILE A 62 -8.43 10.23 -8.12
N ALA A 63 -9.06 11.28 -7.56
CA ALA A 63 -10.26 11.87 -8.15
C ALA A 63 -10.03 12.55 -9.52
N THR A 64 -8.77 12.88 -9.85
CA THR A 64 -8.39 13.46 -11.14
C THR A 64 -7.41 12.56 -11.89
N PRO A 65 -7.35 12.66 -13.24
CA PRO A 65 -6.36 11.93 -14.03
C PRO A 65 -4.92 12.23 -13.61
N GLU A 66 -4.63 13.47 -13.20
CA GLU A 66 -3.31 13.90 -12.74
C GLU A 66 -2.95 13.21 -11.42
N ALA A 67 -3.85 13.23 -10.44
CA ALA A 67 -3.65 12.57 -9.15
C ALA A 67 -3.52 11.04 -9.31
N ALA A 68 -4.35 10.43 -10.16
CA ALA A 68 -4.23 9.02 -10.51
C ALA A 68 -2.88 8.69 -11.17
N ARG A 69 -2.37 9.59 -12.03
CA ARG A 69 -1.05 9.42 -12.66
C ARG A 69 0.09 9.54 -11.65
N GLU A 70 0.02 10.45 -10.71
CA GLU A 70 1.00 10.58 -9.63
C GLU A 70 1.07 9.30 -8.79
N TRP A 71 -0.09 8.74 -8.44
CA TRP A 71 -0.17 7.41 -7.81
C TRP A 71 0.44 6.32 -8.68
N GLY A 72 0.14 6.29 -9.98
CA GLY A 72 0.74 5.35 -10.92
C GLY A 72 2.27 5.42 -10.95
N ILE A 73 2.84 6.63 -10.97
CA ILE A 73 4.30 6.86 -10.92
C ILE A 73 4.88 6.33 -9.61
N ARG A 74 4.24 6.63 -8.48
CA ARG A 74 4.66 6.14 -7.16
C ARG A 74 4.65 4.62 -7.08
N LEU A 75 3.55 3.99 -7.50
CA LEU A 75 3.41 2.52 -7.51
C LEU A 75 4.45 1.86 -8.41
N ALA A 76 4.69 2.43 -9.61
CA ALA A 76 5.68 1.93 -10.55
C ALA A 76 7.11 2.00 -10.00
N ARG A 77 7.42 2.97 -9.12
CA ARG A 77 8.72 3.06 -8.45
C ARG A 77 8.88 2.04 -7.33
N ILE A 78 7.82 1.77 -6.57
CA ILE A 78 7.91 1.02 -5.30
C ILE A 78 7.66 -0.49 -5.47
N VAL A 79 6.67 -0.87 -6.27
CA VAL A 79 6.23 -2.28 -6.34
C VAL A 79 7.27 -3.20 -7.02
N PRO A 80 7.85 -2.87 -8.18
CA PRO A 80 8.73 -3.80 -8.89
C PRO A 80 9.97 -4.24 -8.09
N PRO A 81 10.69 -3.35 -7.37
CA PRO A 81 11.81 -3.78 -6.51
C PRO A 81 11.39 -4.77 -5.42
N CYS A 82 10.21 -4.58 -4.79
CA CYS A 82 9.72 -5.48 -3.76
C CYS A 82 9.45 -6.89 -4.30
N VAL A 83 8.83 -6.97 -5.48
CA VAL A 83 8.57 -8.25 -6.18
C VAL A 83 9.87 -8.91 -6.61
N ALA A 84 10.81 -8.14 -7.16
CA ALA A 84 12.10 -8.66 -7.61
C ALA A 84 12.92 -9.25 -6.44
N ALA A 85 12.94 -8.58 -5.29
CA ALA A 85 13.62 -9.05 -4.09
C ALA A 85 13.02 -10.37 -3.58
N LEU A 86 11.69 -10.50 -3.56
CA LEU A 86 11.01 -11.73 -3.14
C LEU A 86 11.34 -12.91 -4.08
N ASN A 87 11.32 -12.67 -5.39
CA ASN A 87 11.65 -13.70 -6.37
C ASN A 87 13.12 -14.16 -6.26
N ALA A 88 14.04 -13.25 -5.98
CA ALA A 88 15.44 -13.60 -5.77
C ALA A 88 15.63 -14.47 -4.52
N ALA A 89 14.91 -14.18 -3.43
CA ALA A 89 14.93 -14.96 -2.20
C ALA A 89 14.34 -16.36 -2.36
N ALA A 90 13.35 -16.55 -3.24
CA ALA A 90 12.72 -17.86 -3.48
C ALA A 90 13.57 -18.83 -4.33
N ILE A 91 14.66 -18.35 -4.94
CA ILE A 91 15.55 -19.13 -5.83
C ILE A 91 16.86 -19.56 -5.13
N THR A 92 17.06 -19.14 -3.87
CA THR A 92 18.24 -19.46 -3.05
C THR A 92 17.95 -20.58 -2.08
#